data_AF-A0A9P6XST9-F1
#
_entry.id   AF-A0A9P6XST9-F1
#
_cell.length_a   1.000
_cell.length_b   1.000
_cell.length_c   1.000
_cell.angle_alpha   90.00
_cell.angle_beta   90.00
_cell.angle_gamma   90.00
#
_symmetry.space_group_name_H-M   'P 1'
#
loop_
_entity.id
_entity.type
_entity.pdbx_description
1 polymer ?
#
loop_
_entity_poly.entity_id
_entity_poly.type
_entity_poly.pdbx_seq_one_letter_code
_entity_poly.pdbx_strand_id
1 'polypeptide(L)'
;MADQLASLGATVHLCGRRLSVVEEAAAALRARHGGAAHAHAVDIRDADAVDAMGEGIWTTHGGLDSLINNAAGNFISPTEKLSARGFNAIADTGFRGTVYTAQAVGKRWIATGARGAVVSIVVTWVWTGSPHWRLNGAGTGSA
;
A
#
# COMPACT_ATOMS: atom_id res chain seq x y z
N MET A 1 -0.71 8.99 8.83
CA MET A 1 0.40 8.06 9.12
C MET A 1 1.74 8.70 8.82
N ALA A 2 2.04 9.02 7.55
CA ALA A 2 3.32 9.62 7.16
C ALA A 2 3.71 10.89 7.94
N ASP A 3 2.76 11.81 8.17
CA ASP A 3 2.99 13.03 8.95
C ASP A 3 3.42 12.76 10.40
N GLN A 4 2.78 11.82 11.07
CA GLN A 4 3.14 11.42 12.44
C GLN A 4 4.51 10.73 12.48
N LEU A 5 4.79 9.81 11.55
CA LEU A 5 6.11 9.16 11.48
C LEU A 5 7.23 10.17 11.22
N ALA A 6 7.00 11.12 10.30
CA ALA A 6 7.94 12.20 10.03
C ALA A 6 8.14 13.10 11.27
N SER A 7 7.08 13.40 12.03
CA SER A 7 7.18 14.18 13.26
C SER A 7 7.99 13.49 14.37
N LEU A 8 8.06 12.16 14.34
CA LEU A 8 8.87 11.34 15.24
C LEU A 8 10.31 11.16 14.73
N GLY A 9 10.68 11.79 13.61
CA GLY A 9 12.03 11.75 13.04
C GLY A 9 12.29 10.58 12.08
N ALA A 10 11.26 9.83 11.67
CA ALA A 10 11.43 8.75 10.70
C ALA A 10 11.68 9.30 9.28
N THR A 11 12.56 8.63 8.53
CA THR A 11 12.68 8.80 7.09
C THR A 11 11.51 8.09 6.40
N VAL A 12 10.71 8.83 5.62
CA VAL A 12 9.48 8.29 5.02
C VAL A 12 9.62 8.14 3.51
N HIS A 13 9.39 6.93 3.02
CA HIS A 13 9.27 6.65 1.59
C HIS A 13 7.78 6.55 1.22
N LEU A 14 7.27 7.54 0.50
CA LEU A 14 5.92 7.56 -0.03
C LEU A 14 5.88 6.94 -1.42
N CYS A 15 4.90 6.07 -1.65
CA CYS A 15 4.72 5.39 -2.92
C CYS A 15 3.30 5.62 -3.43
N GLY A 16 3.16 5.90 -4.72
CA GLY A 16 1.88 5.95 -5.39
C GLY A 16 1.98 6.16 -6.90
N ARG A 17 0.91 5.85 -7.63
CA ARG A 17 0.88 5.91 -9.10
C ARG A 17 1.03 7.32 -9.69
N ARG A 18 0.62 8.35 -8.96
CA ARG A 18 0.63 9.75 -9.43
C ARG A 18 1.78 10.49 -8.78
N LEU A 19 2.89 10.61 -9.50
CA LEU A 19 4.12 11.22 -8.97
C LEU A 19 3.87 12.60 -8.37
N SER A 20 3.19 13.49 -9.10
CA SER A 20 2.92 14.86 -8.66
C SER A 20 2.27 14.95 -7.28
N VAL A 21 1.27 14.09 -7.02
CA VAL A 21 0.56 14.05 -5.73
C VAL A 21 1.47 13.55 -4.60
N VAL A 22 2.31 12.55 -4.90
CA VAL A 22 3.21 11.96 -3.90
C VAL A 22 4.37 12.91 -3.60
N GLU A 23 4.87 13.62 -4.61
CA GLU A 23 5.90 14.65 -4.47
C GLU A 23 5.41 15.85 -3.69
N GLU A 24 4.19 16.32 -3.96
CA GLU A 24 3.56 17.40 -3.19
C GLU A 24 3.44 17.01 -1.71
N ALA A 25 2.96 15.79 -1.43
CA ALA A 25 2.88 15.28 -0.08
C ALA A 25 4.26 15.16 0.59
N ALA A 26 5.26 14.65 -0.13
CA ALA A 26 6.63 14.56 0.39
C ALA A 26 7.22 15.95 0.66
N ALA A 27 6.98 16.93 -0.23
CA ALA A 27 7.43 18.30 -0.06
C ALA A 27 6.77 18.96 1.17
N ALA A 28 5.47 18.77 1.35
CA ALA A 28 4.76 19.25 2.54
C ALA A 28 5.32 18.65 3.83
N LEU A 29 5.64 17.36 3.84
CA LEU A 29 6.26 16.70 5.00
C LEU A 29 7.65 17.24 5.31
N ARG A 30 8.50 17.40 4.29
CA ARG A 30 9.84 18.01 4.43
C ARG A 30 9.75 19.43 4.98
N ALA A 31 8.84 20.25 4.44
CA ALA A 31 8.65 21.63 4.87
C ALA A 31 8.19 21.74 6.33
N ARG A 32 7.35 20.80 6.78
CA ARG A 32 6.77 20.83 8.13
C ARG A 32 7.69 20.30 9.21
N HIS A 33 8.42 19.22 8.93
CA HIS A 33 9.17 18.48 9.96
C HIS A 33 10.69 18.54 9.77
N GLY A 34 11.19 19.07 8.65
CA GLY A 34 12.62 19.10 8.32
C GLY A 34 13.26 17.73 8.08
N GLY A 35 12.47 16.64 8.15
CA GLY A 35 12.91 15.26 7.98
C GLY A 35 13.02 14.83 6.51
N ALA A 36 13.56 13.63 6.30
CA ALA A 36 13.71 13.05 4.97
C ALA A 36 12.40 12.36 4.53
N ALA A 37 11.74 12.92 3.52
CA ALA A 37 10.61 12.27 2.84
C ALA A 37 10.94 12.11 1.35
N HIS A 38 10.76 10.91 0.81
CA HIS A 38 11.05 10.55 -0.58
C HIS A 38 9.77 10.11 -1.28
N ALA A 39 9.60 10.52 -2.54
CA ALA A 39 8.44 10.17 -3.35
C ALA A 39 8.83 9.17 -4.44
N HIS A 40 8.03 8.12 -4.60
CA HIS A 40 8.25 7.04 -5.58
C HIS A 40 6.99 6.85 -6.42
N ALA A 41 7.14 7.00 -7.74
CA ALA A 41 6.07 6.72 -8.69
C ALA A 41 6.04 5.23 -9.03
N VAL A 42 5.19 4.47 -8.34
CA VAL A 42 5.09 3.03 -8.55
C VAL A 42 3.64 2.59 -8.53
N ASP A 43 3.31 1.70 -9.46
CA ASP A 43 2.09 0.93 -9.42
C ASP A 43 2.36 -0.39 -8.71
N ILE A 44 1.84 -0.55 -7.50
CA ILE A 44 2.07 -1.75 -6.69
C ILE A 44 1.51 -3.03 -7.32
N ARG A 45 0.70 -2.91 -8.38
CA ARG A 45 0.18 -4.06 -9.13
C ARG A 45 1.23 -4.70 -10.05
N ASP A 46 2.32 -3.99 -10.30
CA ASP A 46 3.48 -4.45 -11.06
C ASP A 46 4.58 -4.90 -10.10
N ALA A 47 4.85 -6.20 -10.09
CA ALA A 47 5.84 -6.80 -9.19
C ALA A 47 7.26 -6.34 -9.50
N ASP A 48 7.61 -6.18 -10.77
CA ASP A 48 8.96 -5.80 -11.21
C ASP A 48 9.23 -4.34 -10.84
N ALA A 49 8.23 -3.47 -11.00
CA ALA A 49 8.34 -2.07 -10.58
C ALA A 49 8.51 -1.93 -9.06
N VAL A 50 7.82 -2.76 -8.28
CA VAL A 50 7.95 -2.78 -6.82
C VAL A 50 9.32 -3.28 -6.38
N ASP A 51 9.84 -4.34 -7.01
CA ASP A 51 11.15 -4.88 -6.71
C ASP A 51 12.27 -3.88 -7.07
N ALA A 52 12.16 -3.20 -8.21
CA ALA A 52 13.09 -2.15 -8.63
C ALA A 52 13.09 -0.94 -7.67
N MET A 53 11.91 -0.51 -7.21
CA MET A 53 11.80 0.53 -6.19
C MET A 53 12.45 0.11 -4.87
N GLY A 54 12.17 -1.12 -4.41
CA GLY A 54 12.78 -1.67 -3.21
C GLY A 54 14.31 -1.70 -3.29
N GLU A 55 14.85 -2.05 -4.45
CA GLU A 55 16.29 -2.03 -4.71
C GLU A 55 16.87 -0.61 -4.67
N GLY A 56 16.23 0.34 -5.36
CA GLY A 56 16.66 1.74 -5.37
C GLY A 56 16.68 2.35 -3.96
N ILE A 57 15.68 2.03 -3.13
CA ILE A 57 15.65 2.48 -1.74
C ILE A 57 16.78 1.85 -0.93
N TRP A 58 17.01 0.54 -1.08
CA TRP A 58 18.04 -0.16 -0.32
C TRP A 58 19.45 0.33 -0.65
N THR A 59 19.73 0.57 -1.92
CA THR A 59 21.02 1.05 -2.42
C THR A 59 21.29 2.50 -2.03
N THR A 60 20.27 3.36 -2.09
CA THR A 60 20.44 4.81 -1.87
C THR A 60 20.33 5.20 -0.40
N HIS A 61 19.47 4.52 0.37
CA HIS A 61 19.10 4.92 1.73
C HIS A 61 19.41 3.87 2.80
N GLY A 62 20.01 2.75 2.44
CA GLY A 62 20.46 1.72 3.38
C GLY A 62 19.37 0.74 3.83
N GLY A 63 18.14 0.90 3.33
CA GLY A 63 17.03 -0.03 3.54
C GLY A 63 15.82 0.58 4.22
N LEU A 64 14.91 -0.30 4.65
CA LEU A 64 13.65 0.07 5.31
C LEU A 64 13.53 -0.72 6.61
N ASP A 65 13.10 -0.09 7.70
CA ASP A 65 12.82 -0.78 8.97
C ASP A 65 11.35 -1.23 9.08
N SER A 66 10.47 -0.61 8.30
CA SER A 66 9.03 -0.83 8.39
C SER A 66 8.35 -0.65 7.05
N LEU A 67 7.32 -1.45 6.82
CA LEU A 67 6.45 -1.41 5.64
C LEU A 67 5.01 -1.17 6.08
N ILE A 68 4.35 -0.18 5.50
CA ILE A 68 2.92 0.09 5.70
C ILE A 68 2.16 -0.13 4.40
N ASN A 69 1.40 -1.22 4.33
CA ASN A 69 0.51 -1.51 3.23
C ASN A 69 -0.82 -0.79 3.44
N ASN A 70 -0.95 0.39 2.86
CA ASN A 70 -2.14 1.24 2.96
C ASN A 70 -2.89 1.41 1.62
N ALA A 71 -2.23 1.17 0.49
CA ALA A 71 -2.83 1.39 -0.82
C ALA A 71 -4.00 0.42 -1.04
N ALA A 72 -5.20 0.97 -1.22
CA ALA A 72 -6.41 0.21 -1.51
C ALA A 72 -7.21 0.90 -2.62
N GLY A 73 -7.86 0.09 -3.46
CA GLY A 73 -8.81 0.52 -4.47
C GLY A 73 -10.16 -0.11 -4.17
N ASN A 74 -11.19 0.71 -4.08
CA ASN A 74 -12.47 0.35 -3.47
C ASN A 74 -13.62 0.91 -4.31
N PHE A 75 -14.57 0.06 -4.69
CA PHE A 75 -15.76 0.46 -5.44
C PHE A 75 -17.01 0.08 -4.65
N ILE A 76 -17.89 1.05 -4.43
CA ILE A 76 -19.23 0.76 -3.92
C ILE A 76 -20.07 0.37 -5.14
N SER A 77 -20.39 -0.91 -5.26
CA SER A 77 -21.25 -1.43 -6.31
C SER A 77 -22.05 -2.60 -5.77
N PRO A 78 -23.35 -2.71 -6.13
CA PRO A 78 -24.04 -3.98 -6.01
C PRO A 78 -23.21 -5.08 -6.68
N THR A 79 -23.10 -6.22 -6.02
CA THR A 79 -22.27 -7.35 -6.45
C THR A 79 -22.61 -7.82 -7.86
N GLU A 80 -23.89 -7.86 -8.19
CA GLU A 80 -24.41 -8.31 -9.49
C GLU A 80 -24.03 -7.38 -10.64
N LYS A 81 -23.63 -6.14 -10.33
CA LYS A 81 -23.14 -5.13 -11.29
C LYS A 81 -21.62 -5.02 -11.32
N LEU A 82 -20.91 -5.76 -10.45
CA LEU A 82 -19.46 -5.71 -10.40
C LEU A 82 -18.88 -6.46 -11.59
N SER A 83 -18.24 -5.72 -12.50
CA SER A 83 -17.52 -6.34 -13.61
C SER A 83 -16.27 -7.10 -13.12
N ALA A 84 -15.88 -8.14 -13.85
CA ALA A 84 -14.63 -8.86 -13.60
C ALA A 84 -13.40 -7.92 -13.57
N ARG A 85 -13.40 -6.88 -14.41
CA ARG A 85 -12.34 -5.85 -14.43
C ARG A 85 -12.31 -5.04 -13.14
N GLY A 86 -13.47 -4.66 -12.63
CA GLY A 86 -13.59 -3.94 -11.36
C GLY A 86 -13.13 -4.79 -10.19
N PHE A 87 -13.53 -6.07 -10.16
CA PHE A 87 -13.05 -7.02 -9.16
C PHE A 87 -11.53 -7.20 -9.20
N ASN A 88 -10.96 -7.44 -10.39
CA ASN A 88 -9.52 -7.60 -10.55
C ASN A 88 -8.77 -6.34 -10.10
N ALA A 89 -9.27 -5.13 -10.39
CA ALA A 89 -8.64 -3.90 -9.92
C ALA A 89 -8.57 -3.81 -8.37
N ILE A 90 -9.61 -4.27 -7.67
CA ILE A 90 -9.63 -4.34 -6.20
C ILE A 90 -8.63 -5.39 -5.71
N ALA A 91 -8.69 -6.61 -6.24
CA ALA A 91 -7.84 -7.72 -5.84
C ALA A 91 -6.35 -7.44 -6.14
N ASP A 92 -6.05 -6.88 -7.30
CA ASP A 92 -4.69 -6.53 -7.70
C ASP A 92 -4.09 -5.49 -6.76
N THR A 93 -4.87 -4.48 -6.36
CA THR A 93 -4.36 -3.41 -5.50
C THR A 93 -4.26 -3.85 -4.03
N GLY A 94 -5.35 -4.40 -3.47
CA GLY A 94 -5.44 -4.69 -2.04
C GLY A 94 -4.73 -5.98 -1.63
N PHE A 95 -4.71 -6.99 -2.50
CA PHE A 95 -4.10 -8.29 -2.20
C PHE A 95 -2.74 -8.45 -2.89
N ARG A 96 -2.70 -8.49 -4.23
CA ARG A 96 -1.44 -8.76 -4.96
C ARG A 96 -0.38 -7.71 -4.66
N GLY A 97 -0.75 -6.43 -4.70
CA GLY A 97 0.18 -5.35 -4.41
C GLY A 97 0.77 -5.42 -3.00
N THR A 98 -0.05 -5.74 -2.00
CA THR A 98 0.39 -5.99 -0.62
C THR A 98 1.38 -7.16 -0.53
N VAL A 99 1.17 -8.23 -1.30
CA VAL A 99 2.11 -9.36 -1.35
C VAL A 99 3.42 -8.95 -2.01
N TYR A 100 3.37 -8.22 -3.14
CA TYR A 100 4.57 -7.81 -3.86
C TYR A 100 5.44 -6.87 -3.03
N THR A 101 4.86 -5.88 -2.35
CA THR A 101 5.60 -4.98 -1.46
C THR A 101 6.20 -5.71 -0.27
N ALA A 102 5.43 -6.63 0.35
CA ALA A 102 5.91 -7.43 1.46
C ALA A 102 7.05 -8.37 1.06
N GLN A 103 6.98 -8.97 -0.14
CA GLN A 103 8.05 -9.83 -0.66
C GLN A 103 9.31 -9.03 -1.00
N ALA A 104 9.17 -7.87 -1.66
CA ALA A 104 10.29 -7.02 -2.03
C ALA A 104 11.12 -6.58 -0.82
N VAL A 105 10.44 -6.19 0.27
CA VAL A 105 11.11 -5.76 1.50
C VAL A 105 11.55 -6.97 2.35
N GLY A 106 10.67 -7.95 2.53
CA GLY A 106 10.89 -9.10 3.41
C GLY A 106 12.03 -10.02 2.95
N LYS A 107 12.19 -10.25 1.64
CA LYS A 107 13.33 -11.03 1.11
C LYS A 107 14.67 -10.41 1.51
N ARG A 108 14.77 -9.07 1.49
CA ARG A 108 15.98 -8.33 1.86
C ARG A 108 16.26 -8.41 3.34
N TRP A 109 15.22 -8.24 4.19
CA TRP A 109 15.36 -8.44 5.63
C TRP A 109 15.87 -9.83 6.01
N ILE A 110 15.32 -10.88 5.37
CA ILE A 110 15.78 -12.26 5.59
C ILE A 110 17.23 -12.42 5.14
N ALA A 111 17.59 -11.92 3.95
CA ALA A 111 18.94 -12.05 3.40
C ALA A 111 20.01 -11.33 4.24
N THR A 112 19.68 -10.16 4.81
CA THR A 112 20.62 -9.37 5.63
C THR A 112 20.53 -9.67 7.12
N GLY A 113 19.62 -10.54 7.55
CA GLY A 113 19.33 -10.76 8.98
C GLY A 113 18.77 -9.52 9.69
N ALA A 114 18.22 -8.57 8.94
CA ALA A 114 17.67 -7.34 9.50
C ALA A 114 16.29 -7.59 10.13
N ARG A 115 15.97 -6.82 11.16
CA ARG A 115 14.64 -6.79 11.75
C ARG A 115 13.77 -5.83 10.96
N GLY A 116 12.48 -6.14 10.85
CA GLY A 116 11.51 -5.25 10.23
C GLY A 116 10.09 -5.52 10.70
N ALA A 117 9.23 -4.52 10.52
CA ALA A 117 7.81 -4.61 10.86
C ALA A 117 6.93 -4.36 9.64
N VAL A 118 5.89 -5.19 9.46
CA VAL A 118 4.88 -4.99 8.41
C VAL A 118 3.55 -4.67 9.06
N VAL A 119 2.92 -3.57 8.64
CA VAL A 119 1.57 -3.17 9.05
C VAL A 119 0.70 -3.09 7.81
N SER A 120 -0.41 -3.82 7.79
CA SER A 120 -1.40 -3.76 6.70
C SER A 120 -2.68 -3.13 7.20
N ILE A 121 -3.13 -2.07 6.52
CA ILE A 121 -4.38 -1.38 6.84
C ILE A 121 -5.52 -2.13 6.15
N VAL A 122 -6.44 -2.64 6.96
CA VAL A 122 -7.65 -3.33 6.50
C VAL A 122 -8.90 -2.61 6.99
N VAL A 123 -10.06 -3.08 6.54
CA VAL A 123 -11.38 -2.57 6.92
C VAL A 123 -12.09 -3.56 7.83
N THR A 124 -12.96 -3.07 8.72
CA THR A 124 -13.63 -3.91 9.74
C THR A 124 -14.46 -5.04 9.14
N TRP A 125 -15.06 -4.82 7.97
CA TRP A 125 -15.85 -5.82 7.25
C TRP A 125 -15.01 -6.88 6.52
N VAL A 126 -13.69 -6.92 6.71
CA VAL A 126 -12.86 -8.06 6.25
C VAL A 126 -13.29 -9.37 6.92
N TRP A 127 -13.81 -9.30 8.15
CA TRP A 127 -14.24 -10.46 8.94
C TRP A 127 -15.68 -10.89 8.66
N THR A 128 -16.56 -9.92 8.39
CA THR A 128 -18.02 -10.14 8.32
C THR A 128 -18.59 -10.06 6.90
N GLY A 129 -17.84 -9.46 5.97
CA GLY A 129 -18.34 -9.04 4.66
C GLY A 129 -19.34 -7.89 4.77
N SER A 130 -19.66 -7.27 3.63
CA SER A 130 -20.69 -6.23 3.53
C SER A 130 -21.48 -6.42 2.23
N PRO A 131 -22.83 -6.32 2.23
CA PRO A 131 -23.66 -6.60 1.05
C PRO A 131 -23.34 -5.72 -0.16
N HIS A 132 -22.93 -4.47 0.05
CA HIS A 132 -22.49 -3.56 -1.02
C HIS A 132 -21.02 -3.79 -1.45
N TRP A 133 -20.40 -4.86 -0.95
CA TRP A 133 -18.96 -5.15 -1.07
C TRP A 133 -18.63 -6.65 -1.27
N ARG A 134 -19.60 -7.56 -1.34
CA ARG A 134 -19.33 -9.01 -1.53
C ARG A 134 -19.13 -9.35 -3.01
N LEU A 135 -18.37 -10.40 -3.29
CA LEU A 135 -18.62 -11.35 -4.39
C LEU A 135 -19.44 -12.50 -3.79
N ASN A 136 -20.77 -12.37 -3.75
CA ASN A 136 -21.71 -13.45 -4.01
C ASN A 136 -23.14 -12.94 -3.81
N GLY A 137 -23.96 -13.15 -4.83
CA GLY A 137 -25.41 -13.19 -4.67
C GLY A 137 -25.78 -14.41 -3.84
N ALA A 138 -26.22 -14.16 -2.61
CA ALA A 138 -27.13 -15.05 -1.92
C ALA A 138 -28.15 -14.12 -1.29
N GLY A 139 -29.35 -14.09 -1.89
CA GLY A 139 -30.47 -13.35 -1.35
C GLY A 139 -30.73 -13.80 0.08
N THR A 140 -30.82 -12.83 0.98
CA THR A 140 -31.64 -12.96 2.17
C THR A 140 -32.58 -11.75 2.14
N GLY A 141 -33.85 -12.05 1.88
CA GLY A 141 -34.92 -11.08 1.95
C GLY A 141 -35.05 -10.49 3.35
N SER A 142 -35.67 -9.31 3.37
CA SER A 142 -36.48 -8.74 4.45
C SER A 142 -36.29 -9.33 5.86
N ALA A 143 -35.68 -8.54 6.74
CA ALA A 143 -36.33 -7.94 7.91
C ALA A 143 -35.40 -6.89 8.52
#